data_AF-A0A086ZU30-F1
#
_entry.id   AF-A0A086ZU30-F1
#
_cell.length_a   1.000
_cell.length_b   1.000
_cell.length_c   1.000
_cell.angle_alpha   90.00
_cell.angle_beta   90.00
_cell.angle_gamma   90.00
#
_symmetry.space_group_name_H-M   'P 1'
#
loop_
_entity.id
_entity.type
_entity.pdbx_description
1 polymer ?
#
loop_
_entity_poly.entity_id
_entity_poly.type
_entity_poly.pdbx_seq_one_letter_code
_entity_poly.pdbx_strand_id
1 'polypeptide(L)'
;MNITKAKIDMLAAARKAAPAYSRLVGMTTTFICSDGFTLPVRWQASNFAHLCGLDYYTDASRTRRYPYAKFYEHLIAGRRISERQVAPNGDVRWLPEKMKMLAGAMEVDKADAVVESGNSRIMFYTGTDVWCIGIGYDHKNGYYFPQSLVRKSYEKAMKPGSTAHPVDHVEFDATVV
;
A
#
# COMPACT_ATOMS: atom_id res chain seq x y z
N MET A 1 -16.03 7.84 -16.44
CA MET A 1 -14.58 7.52 -16.29
C MET A 1 -14.24 6.34 -17.21
N ASN A 2 -13.16 6.43 -17.99
CA ASN A 2 -12.72 5.32 -18.85
C ASN A 2 -11.89 4.32 -18.01
N ILE A 3 -12.48 3.16 -17.70
CA ILE A 3 -11.86 2.13 -16.85
C ILE A 3 -10.61 1.54 -17.49
N THR A 4 -10.63 1.32 -18.80
CA THR A 4 -9.48 0.80 -19.55
C THR A 4 -8.30 1.75 -19.43
N LYS A 5 -8.51 3.05 -19.66
CA LYS A 5 -7.48 4.07 -19.49
C LYS A 5 -6.96 4.13 -18.05
N ALA A 6 -7.85 4.12 -17.05
CA ALA A 6 -7.44 4.15 -15.64
C ALA A 6 -6.55 2.96 -15.25
N LYS A 7 -6.84 1.76 -15.77
CA LYS A 7 -5.99 0.57 -15.56
C LYS A 7 -4.63 0.69 -16.25
N ILE A 8 -4.59 1.21 -17.48
CA ILE A 8 -3.33 1.46 -18.19
C ILE A 8 -2.46 2.45 -17.42
N ASP A 9 -3.06 3.56 -17.00
CA ASP A 9 -2.35 4.62 -16.28
C ASP A 9 -1.85 4.12 -14.90
N MET A 10 -2.68 3.36 -14.16
CA MET A 10 -2.26 2.71 -12.92
C MET A 10 -1.13 1.68 -13.15
N LEU A 11 -1.19 0.85 -14.19
CA LEU A 11 -0.09 -0.07 -14.51
C LEU A 11 1.21 0.69 -14.80
N ALA A 12 1.14 1.83 -15.48
CA ALA A 12 2.30 2.67 -15.72
C ALA A 12 2.85 3.29 -14.42
N ALA A 13 1.99 3.77 -13.52
CA ALA A 13 2.40 4.27 -12.21
C ALA A 13 2.99 3.17 -11.32
N ALA A 14 2.39 1.97 -11.31
CA ALA A 14 2.90 0.82 -10.59
C ALA A 14 4.31 0.43 -11.07
N ARG A 15 4.56 0.44 -12.39
CA ARG A 15 5.92 0.22 -12.93
C ARG A 15 6.92 1.26 -12.43
N LYS A 16 6.52 2.54 -12.37
CA LYS A 16 7.37 3.64 -11.89
C LYS A 16 7.66 3.54 -10.38
N ALA A 17 6.68 3.10 -9.59
CA ALA A 17 6.80 2.96 -8.14
C ALA A 17 7.49 1.66 -7.70
N ALA A 18 7.47 0.61 -8.54
CA ALA A 18 8.03 -0.69 -8.19
C ALA A 18 9.50 -0.66 -7.74
N PRO A 19 10.43 0.13 -8.34
CA PRO A 19 11.80 0.24 -7.84
C PRO A 19 11.89 0.78 -6.41
N ALA A 20 11.08 1.78 -6.05
CA ALA A 20 11.04 2.30 -4.68
C ALA A 20 10.47 1.24 -3.72
N TYR A 21 9.37 0.59 -4.12
CA TYR A 21 8.78 -0.51 -3.34
C TYR A 21 9.74 -1.70 -3.15
N SER A 22 10.63 -1.94 -4.12
CA SER A 22 11.61 -3.04 -4.04
C SER A 22 12.61 -2.87 -2.89
N ARG A 23 12.84 -1.63 -2.43
CA ARG A 23 13.66 -1.35 -1.24
C ARG A 23 12.95 -1.73 0.06
N LEU A 24 11.63 -1.87 0.02
CA LEU A 24 10.79 -2.25 1.15
C LEU A 24 10.54 -3.75 1.18
N VAL A 25 10.41 -4.42 0.02
CA VAL A 25 10.08 -5.86 -0.01
C VAL A 25 11.10 -6.70 0.78
N GLY A 26 10.60 -7.47 1.74
CA GLY A 26 11.43 -8.26 2.65
C GLY A 26 11.93 -7.49 3.87
N MET A 27 11.61 -6.19 3.99
CA MET A 27 11.94 -5.36 5.14
C MET A 27 10.75 -5.21 6.10
N THR A 28 11.07 -4.93 7.35
CA THR A 28 10.17 -4.36 8.34
C THR A 28 10.55 -2.90 8.53
N THR A 29 9.59 -2.00 8.36
CA THR A 29 9.78 -0.59 8.72
C THR A 29 9.16 -0.34 10.07
N THR A 30 9.92 0.20 11.01
CA THR A 30 9.38 0.55 12.32
C THR A 30 9.20 2.06 12.37
N PHE A 31 7.95 2.50 12.45
CA PHE A 31 7.63 3.91 12.71
C PHE A 31 7.85 4.17 14.20
N ILE A 32 8.83 5.02 14.54
CA ILE A 32 9.12 5.44 15.90
C ILE A 32 8.47 6.80 16.11
N CYS A 33 7.51 6.88 17.03
CA CYS A 33 6.79 8.10 17.32
C CYS A 33 7.39 8.84 18.53
N SER A 34 7.31 10.16 18.50
CA SER A 34 7.84 11.06 19.53
C SER A 34 7.24 10.88 20.93
N ASP A 35 6.07 10.24 21.02
CA ASP A 35 5.37 9.92 22.27
C ASP A 35 5.68 8.51 22.79
N GLY A 36 6.61 7.79 22.16
CA GLY A 36 7.02 6.44 22.52
C GLY A 36 6.18 5.33 21.88
N PHE A 37 5.14 5.66 21.10
CA PHE A 37 4.44 4.65 20.30
C PHE A 37 5.34 4.12 19.18
N THR A 38 5.26 2.82 18.88
CA THR A 38 6.01 2.20 17.78
C THR A 38 5.11 1.29 16.96
N LEU A 39 5.29 1.30 15.64
CA LEU A 39 4.53 0.45 14.72
C LEU A 39 5.45 -0.26 13.73
N PRO A 40 5.76 -1.55 13.93
CA PRO A 40 6.53 -2.34 12.98
C PRO A 40 5.64 -2.86 11.85
N VAL A 41 5.92 -2.49 10.61
CA VAL A 41 5.16 -2.85 9.41
C VAL A 41 6.02 -3.71 8.48
N ARG A 42 5.57 -4.94 8.19
CA ARG A 42 6.24 -5.85 7.26
C ARG A 42 5.78 -5.61 5.83
N TRP A 43 6.73 -5.56 4.92
CA TRP A 43 6.49 -5.30 3.50
C TRP A 43 6.77 -6.56 2.67
N GLN A 44 5.75 -7.05 1.97
CA GLN A 44 5.83 -8.24 1.14
C GLN A 44 5.41 -7.93 -0.29
N ALA A 45 5.96 -8.65 -1.27
CA ALA A 45 5.56 -8.56 -2.67
C ALA A 45 4.03 -8.65 -2.88
N SER A 46 3.34 -9.42 -2.03
CA SER A 46 1.89 -9.59 -2.04
C SER A 46 1.11 -8.32 -1.74
N ASN A 47 1.65 -7.37 -0.98
CA ASN A 47 0.91 -6.16 -0.61
C ASN A 47 0.81 -5.15 -1.75
N PHE A 48 1.76 -5.15 -2.70
CA PHE A 48 1.86 -4.12 -3.74
C PHE A 48 0.60 -4.00 -4.61
N ALA A 49 -0.01 -5.14 -4.94
CA ALA A 49 -1.25 -5.19 -5.73
C ALA A 49 -2.40 -4.45 -5.02
N HIS A 50 -2.50 -4.60 -3.70
CA HIS A 50 -3.51 -3.92 -2.88
C HIS A 50 -3.28 -2.41 -2.80
N LEU A 51 -2.02 -1.98 -2.68
CA LEU A 51 -1.66 -0.55 -2.72
C LEU A 51 -2.06 0.08 -4.07
N CYS A 52 -1.79 -0.64 -5.17
CA CYS A 52 -2.22 -0.25 -6.52
C CYS A 52 -3.75 -0.37 -6.73
N GLY A 53 -4.48 -1.02 -5.81
CA GLY A 53 -5.92 -1.26 -5.95
C GLY A 53 -6.25 -2.15 -7.14
N LEU A 54 -5.43 -3.15 -7.43
CA LEU A 54 -5.61 -4.07 -8.57
C LEU A 54 -5.59 -5.53 -8.12
N ASP A 55 -6.51 -6.32 -8.67
CA ASP A 55 -6.40 -7.77 -8.75
C ASP A 55 -5.77 -8.17 -10.08
N TYR A 56 -4.95 -9.23 -10.09
CA TYR A 56 -4.20 -9.67 -11.26
C TYR A 56 -4.48 -11.13 -11.65
N TYR A 57 -4.77 -11.36 -12.92
CA TYR A 57 -5.30 -12.61 -13.45
C TYR A 57 -4.36 -13.23 -14.49
N THR A 58 -4.50 -14.55 -14.69
CA THR A 58 -3.69 -15.32 -15.65
C THR A 58 -3.84 -14.81 -17.07
N ASP A 59 -5.05 -14.39 -17.43
CA ASP A 59 -5.45 -14.00 -18.78
C ASP A 59 -6.64 -13.01 -18.76
N ALA A 60 -7.11 -12.64 -19.95
CA ALA A 60 -8.19 -11.67 -20.13
C ALA A 60 -9.58 -12.19 -19.71
N SER A 61 -9.77 -13.50 -19.57
CA SER A 61 -11.06 -14.07 -19.10
C SER A 61 -11.29 -13.80 -17.61
N ARG A 62 -10.22 -13.51 -16.85
CA ARG A 62 -10.24 -13.23 -15.41
C ARG A 62 -10.90 -14.33 -14.56
N THR A 63 -10.86 -15.56 -15.04
CA THR A 63 -11.40 -16.73 -14.33
C THR A 63 -10.47 -17.22 -13.21
N ARG A 64 -9.15 -17.10 -13.42
CA ARG A 64 -8.13 -17.50 -12.43
C ARG A 64 -7.24 -16.33 -12.04
N ARG A 65 -7.19 -16.02 -10.75
CA ARG A 65 -6.30 -15.00 -10.19
C ARG A 65 -4.90 -15.59 -10.01
N TYR A 66 -3.86 -14.81 -10.28
CA TYR A 66 -2.52 -15.13 -9.80
C TYR A 66 -2.44 -14.94 -8.27
N PRO A 67 -1.50 -15.61 -7.58
CA PRO A 67 -1.09 -15.17 -6.25
C PRO A 67 -0.75 -13.68 -6.25
N TYR A 68 -1.10 -12.94 -5.19
CA TYR A 68 -0.94 -11.47 -5.16
C TYR A 68 0.52 -11.02 -5.43
N ALA A 69 1.50 -11.78 -4.94
CA ALA A 69 2.92 -11.48 -5.16
C ALA A 69 3.31 -11.43 -6.65
N LYS A 70 2.65 -12.22 -7.52
CA LYS A 70 2.97 -12.27 -8.95
C LYS A 70 2.75 -10.95 -9.68
N PHE A 71 1.88 -10.08 -9.17
CA PHE A 71 1.70 -8.75 -9.76
C PHE A 71 3.00 -7.95 -9.67
N TYR A 72 3.59 -7.87 -8.48
CA TYR A 72 4.87 -7.20 -8.27
C TYR A 72 6.02 -7.93 -8.98
N GLU A 73 6.13 -9.26 -8.83
CA GLU A 73 7.20 -10.06 -9.45
C GLU A 73 7.24 -9.90 -10.98
N HIS A 74 6.08 -9.93 -11.65
CA HIS A 74 6.03 -9.73 -13.10
C HIS A 74 6.36 -8.28 -13.50
N LEU A 75 5.99 -7.28 -12.69
CA LEU A 75 6.35 -5.89 -12.96
C LEU A 75 7.87 -5.69 -12.91
N ILE A 76 8.55 -6.19 -11.87
CA ILE A 76 10.00 -6.05 -11.73
C ILE A 76 10.77 -6.89 -12.75
N ALA A 77 10.22 -8.02 -13.19
CA ALA A 77 10.78 -8.83 -14.27
C ALA A 77 10.59 -8.21 -15.67
N GLY A 78 10.02 -7.01 -15.77
CA GLY A 78 9.78 -6.33 -17.04
C GLY A 78 8.68 -6.96 -17.90
N ARG A 79 7.88 -7.88 -17.34
CA ARG A 79 6.82 -8.56 -18.09
C ARG A 79 5.74 -7.56 -18.48
N ARG A 80 5.30 -7.64 -19.74
CA ARG A 80 4.12 -6.90 -20.19
C ARG A 80 2.86 -7.48 -19.53
N ILE A 81 2.21 -6.66 -18.69
CA ILE A 81 0.90 -6.93 -18.11
C ILE A 81 -0.13 -6.15 -18.92
N SER A 82 -1.14 -6.83 -19.46
CA SER A 82 -2.28 -6.17 -20.12
C SER A 82 -3.28 -5.66 -19.10
N GLU A 83 -3.88 -4.52 -19.40
CA GLU A 83 -5.03 -3.96 -18.71
C GLU A 83 -6.23 -4.92 -18.68
N ARG A 84 -6.31 -5.88 -19.60
CA ARG A 84 -7.35 -6.92 -19.60
C ARG A 84 -7.13 -7.96 -18.50
N GLN A 85 -5.88 -8.20 -18.10
CA GLN A 85 -5.50 -9.14 -17.04
C GLN A 85 -5.62 -8.55 -15.64
N VAL A 86 -6.00 -7.27 -15.51
CA VAL A 86 -6.20 -6.64 -14.19
C VAL A 86 -7.63 -6.12 -14.03
N ALA A 87 -8.10 -6.13 -12.79
CA ALA A 87 -9.36 -5.53 -12.38
C ALA A 87 -9.15 -4.63 -11.16
N PRO A 88 -9.89 -3.53 -11.02
CA PRO A 88 -9.87 -2.73 -9.79
C PRO A 88 -10.29 -3.59 -8.59
N ASN A 89 -9.49 -3.57 -7.53
CA ASN A 89 -9.86 -4.14 -6.23
C ASN A 89 -10.55 -3.03 -5.42
N GLY A 90 -11.88 -3.03 -5.46
CA GLY A 90 -12.74 -2.00 -4.87
C GLY A 90 -13.32 -1.03 -5.90
N ASP A 91 -13.73 0.15 -5.44
CA ASP A 91 -14.36 1.14 -6.31
C ASP A 91 -13.33 1.76 -7.28
N VAL A 92 -13.60 1.57 -8.56
CA VAL A 92 -12.71 1.98 -9.66
C VAL A 92 -12.41 3.48 -9.67
N ARG A 93 -13.29 4.31 -9.09
CA ARG A 93 -13.12 5.77 -9.02
C ARG A 93 -11.90 6.19 -8.20
N TRP A 94 -11.37 5.30 -7.36
CA TRP A 94 -10.18 5.56 -6.55
C TRP A 94 -8.86 5.30 -7.28
N LEU A 95 -8.86 4.60 -8.43
CA LEU A 95 -7.63 4.31 -9.17
C LEU A 95 -6.84 5.58 -9.54
N PRO A 96 -7.45 6.64 -10.10
CA PRO A 96 -6.71 7.87 -10.41
C PRO A 96 -6.09 8.52 -9.18
N GLU A 97 -6.74 8.43 -8.02
CA GLU A 97 -6.26 9.04 -6.78
C GLU A 97 -5.12 8.23 -6.16
N LYS A 98 -5.25 6.90 -6.12
CA LYS A 98 -4.15 6.00 -5.73
C LYS A 98 -2.93 6.20 -6.62
N MET A 99 -3.14 6.31 -7.93
CA MET A 99 -2.07 6.49 -8.91
C MET A 99 -1.23 7.75 -8.61
N LYS A 100 -1.88 8.87 -8.29
CA LYS A 100 -1.20 10.13 -7.97
C LYS A 100 -0.32 10.02 -6.72
N MET A 101 -0.77 9.26 -5.72
CA MET A 101 -0.09 9.15 -4.43
C MET A 101 0.93 8.00 -4.39
N LEU A 102 0.86 7.03 -5.30
CA LEU A 102 1.60 5.77 -5.19
C LEU A 102 3.10 5.97 -5.06
N ALA A 103 3.70 6.89 -5.84
CA ALA A 103 5.14 7.16 -5.76
C ALA A 103 5.54 7.78 -4.42
N GLY A 104 4.86 8.86 -4.01
CA GLY A 104 5.16 9.54 -2.74
C GLY A 104 4.90 8.65 -1.52
N ALA A 105 3.92 7.75 -1.58
CA ALA A 105 3.65 6.79 -0.52
C ALA A 105 4.75 5.72 -0.35
N MET A 106 5.68 5.55 -1.31
CA MET A 106 6.82 4.66 -1.11
C MET A 106 7.96 5.34 -0.33
N GLU A 107 7.91 6.66 -0.16
CA GLU A 107 8.80 7.43 0.71
C GLU A 107 8.22 7.39 2.14
N VAL A 108 8.19 6.17 2.70
CA VAL A 108 7.56 5.88 4.00
C VAL A 108 8.23 6.61 5.17
N ASP A 109 9.50 6.99 5.00
CA ASP A 109 10.28 7.84 5.91
C ASP A 109 9.75 9.28 6.02
N LYS A 110 8.89 9.69 5.08
CA LYS A 110 8.20 11.00 5.12
C LYS A 110 6.82 10.95 5.77
N ALA A 111 6.46 9.86 6.45
CA ALA A 111 5.22 9.84 7.20
C ALA A 111 5.30 10.84 8.37
N ASP A 112 4.26 11.65 8.53
CA ASP A 112 4.16 12.65 9.60
C ASP A 112 3.60 12.04 10.89
N ALA A 113 2.70 11.07 10.77
CA ALA A 113 2.00 10.49 11.92
C ALA A 113 1.53 9.05 11.68
N VAL A 114 1.29 8.36 12.78
CA VAL A 114 0.49 7.14 12.86
C VAL A 114 -0.79 7.44 13.63
N VAL A 115 -1.93 6.97 13.14
CA VAL A 115 -3.24 7.19 13.77
C VAL A 115 -4.03 5.89 13.84
N GLU A 116 -4.80 5.71 14.92
CA GLU A 116 -5.80 4.63 14.98
C GLU A 116 -6.84 4.81 13.88
N SER A 117 -7.17 3.71 13.20
CA SER A 117 -8.14 3.76 12.13
C SER A 117 -9.59 3.81 12.64
N GLY A 118 -10.41 4.65 12.03
CA GLY A 118 -11.87 4.55 12.15
C GLY A 118 -12.47 3.40 11.31
N ASN A 119 -11.67 2.66 10.54
CA ASN A 119 -12.12 1.59 9.65
C ASN A 119 -11.92 0.22 10.30
N SER A 120 -12.98 -0.59 10.41
CA SER A 120 -12.91 -1.90 11.08
C SER A 120 -11.96 -2.93 10.48
N ARG A 121 -11.46 -2.71 9.25
CA ARG A 121 -10.52 -3.61 8.56
C ARG A 121 -9.08 -3.13 8.57
N ILE A 122 -8.83 -1.90 9.00
CA ILE A 122 -7.51 -1.29 9.05
C ILE A 122 -7.24 -0.97 10.52
N MET A 123 -6.10 -1.34 11.06
CA MET A 123 -5.77 -1.06 12.47
C MET A 123 -5.26 0.37 12.62
N PHE A 124 -4.34 0.76 11.74
CA PHE A 124 -3.70 2.08 11.75
C PHE A 124 -3.67 2.68 10.36
N TYR A 125 -3.60 4.00 10.29
CA TYR A 125 -3.09 4.70 9.11
C TYR A 125 -1.76 5.36 9.44
N THR A 126 -0.83 5.33 8.51
CA THR A 126 0.39 6.15 8.55
C THR A 126 0.55 6.90 7.25
N GLY A 127 1.07 8.12 7.30
CA GLY A 127 1.30 8.93 6.11
C GLY A 127 1.36 10.41 6.40
N THR A 128 0.90 11.21 5.45
CA THR A 128 1.03 12.67 5.42
C THR A 128 -0.32 13.36 5.43
N ASP A 129 -0.33 14.67 5.20
CA ASP A 129 -1.52 15.47 4.94
C ASP A 129 -2.21 15.18 3.58
N VAL A 130 -1.56 14.47 2.65
CA VAL A 130 -2.11 14.16 1.31
C VAL A 130 -2.32 12.68 1.02
N TRP A 131 -1.59 11.77 1.66
CA TRP A 131 -1.70 10.33 1.46
C TRP A 131 -1.65 9.55 2.79
N CYS A 132 -2.31 8.40 2.84
CA CYS A 132 -2.20 7.45 3.94
C CYS A 132 -2.11 6.01 3.43
N ILE A 133 -1.25 5.24 4.07
CA ILE A 133 -1.21 3.78 3.96
C ILE A 133 -1.99 3.19 5.12
N GLY A 134 -3.03 2.43 4.79
CA GLY A 134 -3.77 1.66 5.79
C GLY A 134 -3.02 0.40 6.13
N ILE A 135 -2.80 0.19 7.42
CA ILE A 135 -2.04 -0.91 8.01
C ILE A 135 -3.02 -1.93 8.59
N GLY A 136 -2.99 -3.14 8.04
CA GLY A 136 -3.70 -4.31 8.56
C GLY A 136 -2.86 -5.06 9.60
N TYR A 137 -3.48 -6.02 10.28
CA TYR A 137 -2.79 -6.94 11.18
C TYR A 137 -3.12 -8.39 10.82
N ASP A 138 -2.09 -9.19 10.58
CA ASP A 138 -2.24 -10.63 10.39
C ASP A 138 -2.27 -11.29 11.77
N HIS A 139 -3.48 -11.60 12.25
CA HIS A 139 -3.66 -12.26 13.55
C HIS A 139 -3.08 -13.67 13.61
N LYS A 140 -2.94 -14.35 12.48
CA LYS A 140 -2.41 -15.73 12.44
C LYS A 140 -0.90 -15.72 12.64
N ASN A 141 -0.22 -14.78 12.00
CA ASN A 141 1.25 -14.72 11.97
C ASN A 141 1.83 -13.60 12.84
N GLY A 142 1.00 -12.76 13.45
CA GLY A 142 1.38 -11.76 14.45
C GLY A 142 2.15 -10.56 13.91
N TYR A 143 1.76 -9.98 12.77
CA TYR A 143 2.46 -8.82 12.21
C TYR A 143 1.55 -7.81 11.52
N TYR A 144 1.97 -6.54 11.51
CA TYR A 144 1.31 -5.50 10.73
C TYR A 144 1.81 -5.45 9.29
N PHE A 145 0.94 -5.11 8.35
CA PHE A 145 1.28 -5.05 6.94
C PHE A 145 0.53 -3.94 6.19
N PRO A 146 1.09 -3.41 5.10
CA PRO A 146 0.40 -2.41 4.29
C PRO A 146 -0.75 -3.07 3.52
N GLN A 147 -1.96 -2.60 3.74
CA GLN A 147 -3.18 -3.20 3.19
C GLN A 147 -3.87 -2.30 2.18
N SER A 148 -3.71 -0.98 2.29
CA SER A 148 -4.35 -0.05 1.35
C SER A 148 -3.58 1.25 1.22
N LEU A 149 -3.81 1.95 0.12
CA LEU A 149 -3.36 3.32 -0.11
C LEU A 149 -4.59 4.17 -0.39
N VAL A 150 -4.70 5.31 0.30
CA VAL A 150 -5.78 6.27 0.12
C VAL A 150 -5.22 7.68 -0.02
N ARG A 151 -5.83 8.48 -0.90
CA ARG A 151 -5.55 9.92 -0.96
C ARG A 151 -6.38 10.62 0.11
N LYS A 152 -5.76 10.82 1.27
CA LYS A 152 -6.38 11.41 2.45
C LYS A 152 -5.28 11.85 3.41
N SER A 153 -5.52 12.91 4.18
CA SER A 153 -4.68 13.23 5.34
C SER A 153 -4.83 12.19 6.44
N TYR A 154 -3.80 11.98 7.24
CA TYR A 154 -3.88 11.10 8.42
C TYR A 154 -4.95 11.60 9.40
N GLU A 155 -5.08 12.91 9.60
CA GLU A 155 -6.09 13.50 10.50
C GLU A 155 -7.52 13.08 10.12
N LYS A 156 -7.82 13.05 8.82
CA LYS A 156 -9.15 12.64 8.35
C LYS A 156 -9.33 11.12 8.38
N ALA A 157 -8.25 10.34 8.47
CA ALA A 157 -8.29 8.88 8.56
C ALA A 157 -8.37 8.39 10.02
N MET A 158 -7.98 9.25 10.96
CA MET A 158 -7.99 9.05 12.40
C MET A 158 -9.39 8.76 12.94
N LYS A 159 -9.47 7.80 13.87
CA LYS A 159 -10.68 7.50 14.62
C LYS A 159 -11.07 8.70 15.50
N PRO A 160 -12.36 9.06 15.60
CA PRO A 160 -12.79 10.11 16.52
C PRO A 160 -12.36 9.80 17.96
N GLY A 161 -11.70 10.77 18.60
CA GLY A 161 -11.25 10.67 19.99
C GLY A 161 -9.93 9.91 20.21
N SER A 162 -9.26 9.40 19.16
CA SER A 162 -7.90 8.88 19.28
C SER A 162 -6.87 10.00 19.15
N THR A 163 -5.68 9.77 19.71
CA THR A 163 -4.52 10.65 19.54
C THR A 163 -3.78 10.32 18.24
N ALA A 164 -3.22 11.32 17.59
CA ALA A 164 -2.24 11.11 16.51
C ALA A 164 -0.85 10.98 17.11
N HIS A 165 -0.11 9.93 16.74
CA HIS A 165 1.25 9.67 17.18
C HIS A 165 2.21 10.30 16.14
N PRO A 166 2.85 11.45 16.43
CA PRO A 166 3.74 12.10 15.46
C PRO A 166 4.98 11.23 15.26
N VAL A 167 5.29 10.91 14.01
CA VAL A 167 6.48 10.12 13.64
C VAL A 167 7.72 11.00 13.84
N ASP A 168 8.68 10.49 14.60
CA ASP A 168 9.99 11.13 14.76
C ASP A 168 10.94 10.66 13.65
N HIS A 169 11.07 9.34 13.49
CA HIS A 169 11.84 8.72 12.41
C HIS A 169 11.33 7.32 12.07
N VAL A 170 11.85 6.74 10.98
CA VAL A 170 11.53 5.38 10.53
C VAL A 170 12.80 4.56 10.42
N GLU A 171 12.81 3.41 11.10
CA GLU A 171 13.89 2.43 11.03
C GLU A 171 13.56 1.35 9.98
N PHE A 172 14.60 0.77 9.37
CA PHE A 172 14.48 -0.23 8.30
C PHE A 172 15.32 -1.45 8.62
N ASP A 173 14.66 -2.56 8.92
CA ASP A 173 15.31 -3.82 9.25
C ASP A 173 14.94 -4.93 8.27
N ALA A 174 15.87 -5.84 8.00
CA ALA A 174 15.55 -7.07 7.29
C ALA A 174 14.52 -7.86 8.10
N THR A 175 13.46 -8.35 7.45
CA THR A 175 12.45 -9.16 8.14
C THR A 175 13.08 -10.50 8.55
N VAL A 176 13.18 -10.73 9.85
CA VAL A 176 13.56 -12.03 10.39
C VAL A 176 12.36 -12.98 10.18
N VAL A 177 12.59 -14.04 9.40
CA VAL A 177 11.60 -15.06 9.02
C VAL A 177 11.58 -16.19 10.03
#